data_AF-A0A1T5GLU7-F1
#
_entry.id   AF-A0A1T5GLU7-F1
#
_cell.length_a   1.000
_cell.length_b   1.000
_cell.length_c   1.000
_cell.angle_alpha   90.00
_cell.angle_beta   90.00
_cell.angle_gamma   90.00
#
_symmetry.space_group_name_H-M   'P 1'
#
loop_
_entity.id
_entity.type
_entity.pdbx_description
1 polymer ?
#
loop_
_entity_poly.entity_id
_entity_poly.type
_entity_poly.pdbx_seq_one_letter_code
_entity_poly.pdbx_strand_id
1 'polypeptide(L)'
;MSIITVCERREARGLDAHVPLILRGDALYDPDLDRFFLDLPLSGVRSRHSLRAYAYDVVVWLRFLDACGKTVWAATRDDVDAYHRERRRDEADHRITAASWNRAVASLDRLYRWGEQHGLITDAPFSRRAVWRPAHGGRRGMIAARNDAYERVARRSDVRFVTMDDYRIFREVGLRGLTPDGTERPGARDRNGLRNALFADLLVTTGLRLEEASGLLAAELAAIDREDSDAQQLWLPLPPPLTKGDRGRSVLLPRRLLRQIAAYVAVERAAGVAKFAARDGATKLERPIPVTRAGLDRMRDICTPEERCRLILCDEDGPPREPAALWLTEVGQPVRPNSWEVIFTRAGNRCAENGFPLSINPHQLRHTFAVHMLALLIQQRLREAALPAGPMESYRLILGDPLQQVQRLLGHASLTTTYIYLDHIATRADTVDAAVEELLALLPGPQGA
;
A
#
# COMPACT_ATOMS: atom_id res chain seq x y z
N MET A 1 -27.40 27.39 -6.75
CA MET A 1 -26.56 26.56 -7.65
C MET A 1 -26.65 25.11 -7.19
N SER A 2 -26.89 24.19 -8.12
CA SER A 2 -26.93 22.74 -7.84
C SER A 2 -25.53 22.25 -7.47
N ILE A 3 -25.42 21.47 -6.40
CA ILE A 3 -24.13 21.04 -5.85
C ILE A 3 -23.53 19.96 -6.77
N ILE A 4 -22.27 20.15 -7.18
CA ILE A 4 -21.50 19.14 -7.92
C ILE A 4 -20.92 18.14 -6.92
N THR A 5 -21.17 16.85 -7.07
CA THR A 5 -20.74 15.81 -6.11
C THR A 5 -20.14 14.58 -6.81
N VAL A 6 -19.37 13.79 -6.06
CA VAL A 6 -18.84 12.49 -6.51
C VAL A 6 -19.79 11.39 -6.04
N CYS A 7 -20.27 10.55 -6.95
CA CYS A 7 -20.82 9.25 -6.60
C CYS A 7 -19.73 8.20 -6.81
N GLU A 8 -19.20 7.61 -5.72
CA GLU A 8 -18.11 6.62 -5.79
C GLU A 8 -18.55 5.25 -6.34
N ARG A 9 -19.85 5.07 -6.58
CA ARG A 9 -20.43 3.82 -7.03
C ARG A 9 -21.42 4.06 -8.15
N ARG A 10 -21.44 3.14 -9.11
CA ARG A 10 -22.42 3.10 -10.19
C ARG A 10 -23.11 1.75 -10.22
N GLU A 11 -24.30 1.71 -10.78
CA GLU A 11 -25.04 0.47 -11.04
C GLU A 11 -24.40 -0.28 -12.23
N ALA A 12 -23.24 -0.89 -11.98
CA ALA A 12 -22.51 -1.71 -12.96
C ALA A 12 -22.06 -3.04 -12.34
N ARG A 13 -21.78 -4.02 -13.19
CA ARG A 13 -21.18 -5.31 -12.80
C ARG A 13 -19.64 -5.18 -12.81
N GLY A 14 -18.98 -6.08 -12.09
CA GLY A 14 -17.50 -6.14 -12.08
C GLY A 14 -16.82 -4.91 -11.48
N LEU A 15 -15.62 -4.62 -11.97
CA LEU A 15 -14.75 -3.53 -11.47
C LEU A 15 -15.32 -2.13 -11.77
N ASP A 16 -16.15 -1.99 -12.80
CA ASP A 16 -16.75 -0.71 -13.20
C ASP A 16 -17.69 -0.15 -12.13
N ALA A 17 -18.21 -1.01 -11.22
CA ALA A 17 -19.03 -0.58 -10.10
C ALA A 17 -18.32 0.39 -9.14
N HIS A 18 -16.99 0.41 -9.18
CA HIS A 18 -16.13 1.29 -8.37
C HIS A 18 -15.56 2.45 -9.17
N VAL A 19 -15.93 2.58 -10.45
CA VAL A 19 -15.59 3.75 -11.25
C VAL A 19 -16.54 4.89 -10.85
N PRO A 20 -16.03 6.02 -10.35
CA PRO A 20 -16.85 7.11 -9.88
C PRO A 20 -17.56 7.80 -11.05
N LEU A 21 -18.73 8.38 -10.80
CA LEU A 21 -19.37 9.35 -11.70
C LEU A 21 -19.56 10.68 -10.98
N ILE A 22 -19.65 11.76 -11.75
CA ILE A 22 -19.86 13.11 -11.21
C ILE A 22 -21.29 13.54 -11.48
N LEU A 23 -21.96 14.04 -10.44
CA LEU A 23 -23.35 14.47 -10.48
C LEU A 23 -23.46 15.98 -10.25
N ARG A 24 -24.46 16.60 -10.87
CA ARG A 24 -24.96 17.95 -10.56
C ARG A 24 -26.38 17.81 -10.00
N GLY A 25 -26.52 17.91 -8.67
CA GLY A 25 -27.72 17.39 -8.01
C GLY A 25 -27.78 15.87 -8.17
N ASP A 26 -28.91 15.35 -8.67
CA ASP A 26 -29.10 13.91 -8.93
C ASP A 26 -28.86 13.52 -10.41
N ALA A 27 -28.55 14.48 -11.28
CA ALA A 27 -28.30 14.24 -12.69
C ALA A 27 -26.80 14.10 -12.99
N LEU A 28 -26.46 13.33 -14.02
CA LEU A 28 -25.09 13.24 -14.53
C LEU A 28 -24.57 14.63 -14.93
N TYR A 29 -23.36 14.97 -14.51
CA TYR A 29 -22.78 16.28 -14.78
C TYR A 29 -22.51 16.50 -16.27
N ASP A 30 -21.82 15.55 -16.92
CA ASP A 30 -21.43 15.61 -18.33
C ASP A 30 -21.20 14.17 -18.85
N PRO A 31 -21.80 13.76 -19.98
CA PRO A 31 -21.65 12.40 -20.52
C PRO A 31 -20.23 12.03 -20.94
N ASP A 32 -19.48 12.97 -21.51
CA ASP A 32 -18.09 12.72 -21.93
C ASP A 32 -17.16 12.60 -20.72
N LEU A 33 -17.45 13.35 -19.66
CA LEU A 33 -16.73 13.20 -18.40
C LEU A 33 -16.99 11.83 -17.76
N ASP A 34 -18.22 11.30 -17.86
CA ASP A 34 -18.51 9.93 -17.41
C ASP A 34 -17.72 8.89 -18.21
N ARG A 35 -17.68 9.06 -19.54
CA ARG A 35 -16.88 8.22 -20.43
C ARG A 35 -15.39 8.29 -20.09
N PHE A 36 -14.85 9.46 -19.76
CA PHE A 36 -13.46 9.59 -19.27
C PHE A 36 -13.21 8.70 -18.06
N PHE A 37 -14.10 8.70 -17.06
CA PHE A 37 -13.93 7.86 -15.87
C PHE A 37 -13.99 6.36 -16.22
N LEU A 38 -14.87 5.95 -17.14
CA LEU A 38 -14.94 4.57 -17.64
C LEU A 38 -13.67 4.14 -18.41
N ASP A 39 -13.00 5.07 -19.08
CA ASP A 39 -11.76 4.81 -19.81
C ASP A 39 -10.50 4.81 -18.91
N LEU A 40 -10.58 5.33 -17.69
CA LEU A 40 -9.44 5.38 -16.75
C LEU A 40 -8.83 3.99 -16.45
N PRO A 41 -9.61 2.94 -16.13
CA PRO A 41 -9.08 1.58 -15.96
C PRO A 41 -8.38 1.03 -17.21
N LEU A 42 -8.90 1.35 -18.40
CA LEU A 42 -8.33 0.93 -19.69
C LEU A 42 -6.97 1.59 -19.94
N SER A 43 -6.80 2.84 -19.48
CA SER A 43 -5.55 3.59 -19.56
C SER A 43 -4.60 3.37 -18.36
N GLY A 44 -4.85 2.33 -17.55
CA GLY A 44 -3.96 1.86 -16.48
C GLY A 44 -4.27 2.38 -15.07
N VAL A 45 -5.35 3.15 -14.87
CA VAL A 45 -5.81 3.57 -13.53
C VAL A 45 -6.87 2.59 -13.02
N ARG A 46 -6.40 1.45 -12.52
CA ARG A 46 -7.30 0.36 -12.10
C ARG A 46 -7.65 0.37 -10.61
N SER A 47 -6.83 1.03 -9.78
CA SER A 47 -7.06 1.01 -8.32
C SER A 47 -8.23 1.93 -7.95
N ARG A 48 -9.11 1.43 -7.08
CA ARG A 48 -10.22 2.22 -6.51
C ARG A 48 -9.73 3.50 -5.84
N HIS A 49 -8.59 3.43 -5.14
CA HIS A 49 -8.02 4.62 -4.49
C HIS A 49 -7.60 5.67 -5.51
N SER A 50 -6.96 5.28 -6.62
CA SER A 50 -6.61 6.22 -7.69
C SER A 50 -7.83 6.77 -8.41
N LEU A 51 -8.82 5.93 -8.73
CA LEU A 51 -10.09 6.38 -9.33
C LEU A 51 -10.79 7.42 -8.44
N ARG A 52 -10.90 7.12 -7.14
CA ARG A 52 -11.46 8.04 -6.14
C ARG A 52 -10.67 9.36 -6.08
N ALA A 53 -9.33 9.29 -6.04
CA ALA A 53 -8.49 10.49 -6.02
C ALA A 53 -8.70 11.37 -7.27
N TYR A 54 -8.78 10.76 -8.46
CA TYR A 54 -9.09 11.47 -9.70
C TYR A 54 -10.45 12.16 -9.62
N ALA A 55 -11.50 11.46 -9.17
CA ALA A 55 -12.84 12.05 -9.06
C ALA A 55 -12.89 13.24 -8.11
N TYR A 56 -12.22 13.17 -6.96
CA TYR A 56 -12.16 14.31 -6.04
C TYR A 56 -11.35 15.48 -6.61
N ASP A 57 -10.20 15.22 -7.23
CA ASP A 57 -9.39 16.26 -7.87
C ASP A 57 -10.19 16.95 -9.00
N VAL A 58 -10.94 16.18 -9.80
CA VAL A 58 -11.83 16.69 -10.86
C VAL A 58 -13.00 17.46 -10.27
N VAL A 59 -13.73 16.95 -9.27
CA VAL A 59 -14.89 17.68 -8.70
C VAL A 59 -14.50 19.02 -8.09
N VAL A 60 -13.35 19.13 -7.41
CA VAL A 60 -12.89 20.42 -6.90
C VAL A 60 -12.65 21.41 -8.05
N TRP A 61 -12.04 20.95 -9.13
CA TRP A 61 -11.84 21.74 -10.34
C TRP A 61 -13.16 22.15 -11.03
N LEU A 62 -14.14 21.24 -11.12
CA LEU A 62 -15.45 21.55 -11.70
C LEU A 62 -16.21 22.61 -10.89
N ARG A 63 -16.12 22.55 -9.56
CA ARG A 63 -16.74 23.56 -8.68
C ARG A 63 -16.10 24.93 -8.89
N PHE A 64 -14.78 24.98 -9.05
CA PHE A 64 -14.07 26.20 -9.42
C PHE A 64 -14.57 26.75 -10.77
N LEU A 65 -14.63 25.91 -11.81
CA LEU A 65 -15.12 26.35 -13.13
C LEU A 65 -16.58 26.80 -13.11
N ASP A 66 -17.45 26.12 -12.35
CA ASP A 66 -18.85 26.51 -12.19
C ASP A 66 -18.99 27.90 -11.54
N ALA A 67 -18.12 28.22 -10.57
CA ALA A 67 -18.04 29.56 -9.99
C ALA A 67 -17.54 30.61 -11.00
N CYS A 68 -16.72 30.21 -11.98
CA CYS A 68 -16.32 31.04 -13.12
C CYS A 68 -17.36 31.06 -14.27
N GLY A 69 -18.48 30.36 -14.14
CA GLY A 69 -19.50 30.24 -15.19
C GLY A 69 -19.06 29.41 -16.40
N LYS A 70 -18.09 28.51 -16.24
CA LYS A 70 -17.52 27.66 -17.31
C LYS A 70 -17.83 26.19 -17.11
N THR A 71 -17.93 25.46 -18.22
CA THR A 71 -17.97 23.99 -18.22
C THR A 71 -16.55 23.43 -18.22
N VAL A 72 -16.42 22.14 -17.93
CA VAL A 72 -15.14 21.43 -17.95
C VAL A 72 -14.39 21.57 -19.27
N TRP A 73 -15.10 21.56 -20.41
CA TRP A 73 -14.51 21.65 -21.75
C TRP A 73 -14.25 23.09 -22.23
N ALA A 74 -14.70 24.10 -21.48
CA ALA A 74 -14.50 25.52 -21.79
C ALA A 74 -13.34 26.16 -21.01
N ALA A 75 -12.59 25.37 -20.25
CA ALA A 75 -11.47 25.85 -19.46
C ALA A 75 -10.31 26.35 -20.32
N THR A 76 -9.69 27.44 -19.88
CA THR A 76 -8.53 28.05 -20.52
C THR A 76 -7.30 28.00 -19.61
N ARG A 77 -6.15 28.39 -20.17
CA ARG A 77 -4.91 28.54 -19.42
C ARG A 77 -5.05 29.53 -18.24
N ASP A 78 -5.80 30.61 -18.44
CA ASP A 78 -6.01 31.62 -17.40
C ASP A 78 -6.81 31.07 -16.21
N ASP A 79 -7.71 30.11 -16.46
CA ASP A 79 -8.45 29.42 -15.40
C ASP A 79 -7.53 28.55 -14.55
N VAL A 80 -6.54 27.89 -15.16
CA VAL A 80 -5.52 27.11 -14.43
C VAL A 80 -4.66 28.02 -13.56
N ASP A 81 -4.25 29.18 -14.08
CA ASP A 81 -3.48 30.18 -13.33
C ASP A 81 -4.31 30.81 -12.20
N ALA A 82 -5.62 31.01 -12.39
CA ALA A 82 -6.55 31.47 -11.35
C ALA A 82 -6.76 30.40 -10.26
N TYR A 83 -7.00 29.16 -10.65
CA TYR A 83 -7.13 28.04 -9.71
C TYR A 83 -5.84 27.76 -8.94
N HIS A 84 -4.68 27.92 -9.58
CA HIS A 84 -3.39 27.88 -8.87
C HIS A 84 -3.33 28.93 -7.77
N ARG A 85 -3.70 30.18 -8.06
CA ARG A 85 -3.71 31.26 -7.08
C ARG A 85 -4.62 30.94 -5.90
N GLU A 86 -5.83 30.45 -6.15
CA GLU A 86 -6.78 30.07 -5.09
C GLU A 86 -6.27 28.88 -4.26
N ARG A 87 -5.72 27.83 -4.89
CA ARG A 87 -5.30 26.63 -4.14
C ARG A 87 -3.94 26.77 -3.46
N ARG A 88 -3.06 27.66 -3.96
CA ARG A 88 -1.65 27.76 -3.50
C ARG A 88 -1.28 29.08 -2.86
N ARG A 89 -2.01 30.17 -3.12
CA ARG A 89 -1.68 31.52 -2.62
C ARG A 89 -2.73 32.11 -1.69
N ASP A 90 -3.85 31.45 -1.51
CA ASP A 90 -4.87 31.83 -0.54
C ASP A 90 -4.37 31.65 0.92
N GLU A 91 -5.20 32.02 1.90
CA GLU A 91 -4.92 31.89 3.33
C GLU A 91 -4.49 30.47 3.72
N ALA A 92 -3.72 30.38 4.81
CA ALA A 92 -2.99 29.15 5.17
C ALA A 92 -3.90 27.94 5.44
N ASP A 93 -5.14 28.19 5.87
CA ASP A 93 -6.19 27.21 6.12
C ASP A 93 -6.85 26.65 4.85
N HIS A 94 -6.83 27.40 3.74
CA HIS A 94 -7.37 26.99 2.44
C HIS A 94 -6.29 26.44 1.48
N ARG A 95 -5.03 26.76 1.75
CA ARG A 95 -3.86 26.43 0.93
C ARG A 95 -3.49 24.94 0.99
N ILE A 96 -3.38 24.30 -0.18
CA ILE A 96 -2.89 22.92 -0.27
C ILE A 96 -1.37 22.84 -0.43
N THR A 97 -0.79 21.69 -0.13
CA THR A 97 0.64 21.42 -0.37
C THR A 97 0.97 21.34 -1.87
N ALA A 98 2.24 21.55 -2.23
CA ALA A 98 2.72 21.39 -3.61
C ALA A 98 2.56 19.94 -4.13
N ALA A 99 2.64 18.94 -3.24
CA ALA A 99 2.41 17.54 -3.60
C ALA A 99 0.94 17.29 -3.95
N SER A 100 0.00 17.82 -3.16
CA SER A 100 -1.44 17.75 -3.44
C SER A 100 -1.79 18.47 -4.75
N TRP A 101 -1.19 19.64 -4.99
CA TRP A 101 -1.33 20.37 -6.25
C TRP A 101 -0.83 19.57 -7.45
N ASN A 102 0.40 19.03 -7.39
CA ASN A 102 0.97 18.24 -8.46
C ASN A 102 0.18 16.96 -8.76
N ARG A 103 -0.49 16.38 -7.75
CA ARG A 103 -1.43 15.27 -7.95
C ARG A 103 -2.67 15.73 -8.72
N ALA A 104 -3.28 16.84 -8.31
CA ALA A 104 -4.44 17.40 -9.01
C ALA A 104 -4.10 17.76 -10.46
N VAL A 105 -2.95 18.40 -10.71
CA VAL A 105 -2.45 18.69 -12.07
C VAL A 105 -2.28 17.40 -12.88
N ALA A 106 -1.78 16.31 -12.28
CA ALA A 106 -1.67 15.01 -12.98
C ALA A 106 -3.04 14.47 -13.43
N SER A 107 -4.03 14.54 -12.52
CA SER A 107 -5.40 14.09 -12.78
C SER A 107 -6.06 14.93 -13.88
N LEU A 108 -5.93 16.25 -13.80
CA LEU A 108 -6.51 17.19 -14.76
C LEU A 108 -5.79 17.16 -16.12
N ASP A 109 -4.45 17.09 -16.15
CA ASP A 109 -3.69 16.96 -17.40
C ASP A 109 -4.13 15.72 -18.17
N ARG A 110 -4.38 14.61 -17.46
CA ARG A 110 -4.89 13.38 -18.07
C ARG A 110 -6.32 13.55 -18.61
N LEU A 111 -7.21 14.21 -17.88
CA LEU A 111 -8.56 14.54 -18.34
C LEU A 111 -8.53 15.34 -19.65
N TYR A 112 -7.78 16.43 -19.69
CA TYR A 112 -7.75 17.28 -20.88
C TYR A 112 -7.03 16.63 -22.05
N ARG A 113 -5.99 15.81 -21.82
CA ARG A 113 -5.38 15.01 -22.89
C ARG A 113 -6.37 14.00 -23.47
N TRP A 114 -7.20 13.39 -22.61
CA TRP A 114 -8.26 12.51 -23.08
C TRP A 114 -9.30 13.29 -23.89
N GLY A 115 -9.68 14.50 -23.46
CA GLY A 115 -10.59 15.38 -24.20
C GLY A 115 -10.05 15.82 -25.57
N GLU A 116 -8.77 16.21 -25.65
CA GLU A 116 -8.07 16.51 -26.91
C GLU A 116 -8.10 15.31 -27.87
N GLN A 117 -7.77 14.12 -27.36
CA GLN A 117 -7.75 12.88 -28.15
C GLN A 117 -9.13 12.49 -28.72
N HIS A 118 -10.19 12.89 -28.03
CA HIS A 118 -11.57 12.63 -28.43
C HIS A 118 -12.24 13.79 -29.18
N GLY A 119 -11.49 14.86 -29.47
CA GLY A 119 -11.98 16.02 -30.24
C GLY A 119 -12.98 16.89 -29.49
N LEU A 120 -13.05 16.79 -28.15
CA LEU A 120 -13.94 17.62 -27.32
C LEU A 120 -13.41 19.04 -27.17
N ILE A 121 -12.09 19.20 -27.28
CA ILE A 121 -11.37 20.47 -27.22
C ILE A 121 -10.27 20.48 -28.25
N THR A 122 -9.96 21.65 -28.78
CA THR A 122 -8.83 21.84 -29.73
C THR A 122 -7.51 21.99 -28.98
N ASP A 123 -7.51 22.71 -27.86
CA ASP A 123 -6.33 23.02 -27.06
C ASP A 123 -6.61 22.76 -25.58
N ALA A 124 -5.76 21.97 -24.91
CA ALA A 124 -5.86 21.81 -23.45
C ALA A 124 -5.46 23.09 -22.70
N PRO A 125 -6.06 23.34 -21.52
CA PRO A 125 -5.70 24.47 -20.68
C PRO A 125 -4.31 24.35 -20.01
N PHE A 126 -3.56 23.29 -20.28
CA PHE A 126 -2.23 23.05 -19.73
C PHE A 126 -1.13 23.20 -20.78
N SER A 127 -0.19 24.11 -20.51
CA SER A 127 1.04 24.22 -21.30
C SER A 127 2.00 23.07 -20.98
N ARG A 128 2.62 22.51 -22.03
CA ARG A 128 3.54 21.38 -21.92
C ARG A 128 4.82 21.69 -22.68
N ARG A 129 5.96 21.44 -22.04
CA ARG A 129 7.28 21.56 -22.71
C ARG A 129 7.92 20.20 -22.88
N ALA A 130 8.60 20.03 -24.01
CA ALA A 130 9.44 18.85 -24.24
C ALA A 130 10.63 18.88 -23.27
N VAL A 131 10.79 17.80 -22.49
CA VAL A 131 11.95 17.61 -21.62
C VAL A 131 12.80 16.48 -22.16
N TRP A 132 14.05 16.83 -22.46
CA TRP A 132 15.08 15.88 -22.88
C TRP A 132 15.77 15.33 -21.63
N ARG A 133 15.81 14.01 -21.49
CA ARG A 133 16.64 13.34 -20.48
C ARG A 133 17.65 12.44 -21.17
N PRO A 134 18.86 12.27 -20.60
CA PRO A 134 19.77 11.25 -21.09
C PRO A 134 19.09 9.87 -21.00
N ALA A 135 18.94 9.18 -22.13
CA ALA A 135 18.58 7.77 -22.10
C ALA A 135 19.81 6.96 -21.64
N HIS A 136 19.58 5.82 -21.01
CA HIS A 136 20.65 4.87 -20.72
C HIS A 136 21.29 4.45 -22.06
N GLY A 137 22.58 4.76 -22.27
CA GLY A 137 23.29 4.51 -23.54
C GLY A 137 23.59 5.72 -24.44
N GLY A 138 23.57 6.95 -23.91
CA GLY A 138 24.19 8.12 -24.58
C GLY A 138 23.42 8.75 -25.73
N ARG A 139 22.30 8.16 -26.17
CA ARG A 139 21.37 8.81 -27.11
C ARG A 139 20.43 9.77 -26.35
N ARG A 140 20.42 11.05 -26.73
CA ARG A 140 19.42 12.02 -26.25
C ARG A 140 18.07 11.68 -26.89
N GLY A 141 17.22 10.96 -26.16
CA GLY A 141 15.82 10.75 -26.53
C GLY A 141 14.93 11.84 -25.93
N MET A 142 13.92 12.29 -26.68
CA MET A 142 12.80 13.04 -26.12
C MET A 142 11.95 12.03 -25.35
N ILE A 143 11.85 12.15 -24.03
CA ILE A 143 11.22 11.09 -23.21
C ILE A 143 9.90 11.54 -22.58
N ALA A 144 9.65 12.84 -22.37
CA ALA A 144 8.35 13.28 -21.83
C ALA A 144 8.01 14.75 -22.12
N ALA A 145 6.75 15.01 -22.46
CA ALA A 145 6.15 16.33 -22.31
C ALA A 145 5.85 16.57 -20.83
N ARG A 146 6.51 17.56 -20.22
CA ARG A 146 6.26 17.95 -18.83
C ARG A 146 5.27 19.11 -18.83
N ASN A 147 4.18 18.95 -18.09
CA ASN A 147 3.21 20.01 -17.85
C ASN A 147 3.86 21.10 -16.97
N ASP A 148 3.73 22.36 -17.38
CA ASP A 148 4.39 23.50 -16.73
C ASP A 148 3.68 23.96 -15.46
N ALA A 149 2.44 23.53 -15.22
CA ALA A 149 1.73 23.76 -13.96
C ALA A 149 2.31 22.92 -12.80
N TYR A 150 3.21 21.97 -13.05
CA TYR A 150 3.89 21.23 -11.99
C TYR A 150 4.86 22.11 -11.20
N GLU A 151 4.65 22.20 -9.89
CA GLU A 151 5.58 22.85 -8.98
C GLU A 151 6.81 21.99 -8.72
N ARG A 152 7.96 22.64 -8.55
CA ARG A 152 9.18 21.99 -8.05
C ARG A 152 8.97 21.65 -6.58
N VAL A 153 8.91 20.36 -6.30
CA VAL A 153 8.92 19.84 -4.92
C VAL A 153 10.33 19.35 -4.65
N ALA A 154 11.01 19.98 -3.68
CA ALA A 154 12.20 19.37 -3.09
C ALA A 154 11.76 18.03 -2.50
N ARG A 155 12.31 16.92 -3.02
CA ARG A 155 12.07 15.61 -2.42
C ARG A 155 12.73 15.62 -1.04
N ARG A 156 11.98 15.98 0.00
CA ARG A 156 12.40 15.70 1.38
C ARG A 156 12.38 14.18 1.53
N SER A 157 13.54 13.54 1.54
CA SER A 157 13.74 12.13 1.85
C SER A 157 13.65 11.88 3.36
N ASP A 158 12.67 12.50 4.02
CA ASP A 158 12.48 12.36 5.46
C ASP A 158 11.71 11.07 5.73
N VAL A 159 12.39 9.95 5.51
CA VAL A 159 11.85 8.61 5.77
C VAL A 159 11.73 8.47 7.28
N ARG A 160 10.50 8.45 7.76
CA ARG A 160 10.22 8.13 9.16
C ARG A 160 10.21 6.62 9.31
N PHE A 161 11.18 6.09 10.03
CA PHE A 161 11.20 4.71 10.49
C PHE A 161 11.13 4.68 12.02
N VAL A 162 10.74 3.54 12.55
CA VAL A 162 10.52 3.28 13.98
C VAL A 162 11.74 2.57 14.55
N THR A 163 12.20 2.95 15.74
CA THR A 163 13.19 2.18 16.50
C THR A 163 12.57 0.85 16.98
N MET A 164 13.38 -0.15 17.26
CA MET A 164 12.85 -1.44 17.71
C MET A 164 12.25 -1.36 19.13
N ASP A 165 12.75 -0.47 19.99
CA ASP A 165 12.16 -0.21 21.31
C ASP A 165 10.79 0.45 21.21
N ASP A 166 10.65 1.51 20.40
CA ASP A 166 9.35 2.15 20.16
C ASP A 166 8.36 1.14 19.53
N TYR A 167 8.86 0.30 18.62
CA TYR A 167 8.04 -0.77 18.03
C TYR A 167 7.56 -1.78 19.07
N ARG A 168 8.42 -2.23 19.99
CA ARG A 168 8.05 -3.17 21.06
C ARG A 168 6.99 -2.57 21.98
N ILE A 169 7.16 -1.33 22.41
CA ILE A 169 6.17 -0.62 23.23
C ILE A 169 4.84 -0.53 22.48
N PHE A 170 4.87 -0.11 21.21
CA PHE A 170 3.68 -0.03 20.37
C PHE A 170 3.00 -1.38 20.17
N ARG A 171 3.78 -2.46 20.02
CA ARG A 171 3.27 -3.82 19.88
C ARG A 171 2.58 -4.29 21.15
N GLU A 172 3.24 -4.22 22.30
CA GLU A 172 2.73 -4.73 23.57
C GLU A 172 1.61 -3.85 24.15
N VAL A 173 1.88 -2.56 24.33
CA VAL A 173 0.93 -1.62 24.92
C VAL A 173 -0.13 -1.24 23.90
N GLY A 174 0.29 -0.80 22.72
CA GLY A 174 -0.60 -0.28 21.69
C GLY A 174 -1.48 -1.34 21.04
N LEU A 175 -0.90 -2.37 20.41
CA LEU A 175 -1.64 -3.34 19.60
C LEU A 175 -2.25 -4.47 20.44
N ARG A 176 -1.48 -5.05 21.37
CA ARG A 176 -1.96 -6.12 22.26
C ARG A 176 -2.81 -5.59 23.42
N GLY A 177 -2.65 -4.32 23.79
CA GLY A 177 -3.44 -3.71 24.85
C GLY A 177 -2.99 -4.11 26.25
N LEU A 178 -1.71 -4.47 26.42
CA LEU A 178 -1.13 -4.75 27.73
C LEU A 178 -0.84 -3.45 28.50
N THR A 179 -0.67 -3.55 29.81
CA THR A 179 -0.05 -2.50 30.61
C THR A 179 1.43 -2.34 30.24
N PRO A 180 2.08 -1.22 30.59
CA PRO A 180 3.53 -1.07 30.43
C PRO A 180 4.33 -2.17 31.14
N ASP A 181 3.79 -2.75 32.22
CA ASP A 181 4.40 -3.85 32.97
C ASP A 181 4.14 -5.24 32.34
N GLY A 182 3.45 -5.29 31.19
CA GLY A 182 3.19 -6.52 30.44
C GLY A 182 2.00 -7.35 30.93
N THR A 183 1.21 -6.85 31.87
CA THR A 183 0.00 -7.52 32.36
C THR A 183 -1.22 -7.16 31.53
N GLU A 184 -2.28 -7.96 31.62
CA GLU A 184 -3.57 -7.58 31.04
C GLU A 184 -4.15 -6.36 31.77
N ARG A 185 -4.77 -5.45 31.03
CA ARG A 185 -5.42 -4.28 31.62
C ARG A 185 -6.72 -4.71 32.32
N PRO A 186 -6.98 -4.28 33.57
CA PRO A 186 -8.23 -4.59 34.26
C PRO A 186 -9.46 -4.17 33.43
N GLY A 187 -10.40 -5.10 33.21
CA GLY A 187 -11.60 -4.85 32.41
C GLY A 187 -11.35 -4.77 30.90
N ALA A 188 -10.16 -5.12 30.42
CA ALA A 188 -9.85 -5.14 28.99
C ALA A 188 -10.83 -6.05 28.23
N ARG A 189 -11.35 -5.51 27.12
CA ARG A 189 -12.04 -6.27 26.08
C ARG A 189 -11.28 -6.17 24.77
N ASP A 190 -9.96 -6.04 24.82
CA ASP A 190 -9.13 -5.96 23.62
C ASP A 190 -9.16 -7.28 22.87
N ARG A 191 -10.02 -7.34 21.87
CA ARG A 191 -10.19 -8.52 21.02
C ARG A 191 -9.28 -8.40 19.80
N ASN A 192 -8.65 -9.51 19.42
CA ASN A 192 -7.68 -9.61 18.31
C ASN A 192 -6.35 -8.88 18.55
N GLY A 193 -5.92 -8.73 19.81
CA GLY A 193 -4.62 -8.13 20.13
C GLY A 193 -3.44 -8.88 19.50
N LEU A 194 -3.49 -10.22 19.51
CA LEU A 194 -2.49 -11.07 18.85
C LEU A 194 -2.53 -10.91 17.33
N ARG A 195 -3.71 -10.97 16.69
CA ARG A 195 -3.85 -10.69 15.25
C ARG A 195 -3.24 -9.35 14.86
N ASN A 196 -3.51 -8.29 15.63
CA ASN A 196 -3.02 -6.94 15.35
C ASN A 196 -1.49 -6.86 15.45
N ALA A 197 -0.92 -7.45 16.51
CA ALA A 197 0.52 -7.55 16.68
C ALA A 197 1.18 -8.36 15.55
N LEU A 198 0.58 -9.49 15.16
CA LEU A 198 1.10 -10.34 14.08
C LEU A 198 1.07 -9.65 12.72
N PHE A 199 0.05 -8.83 12.45
CA PHE A 199 0.01 -8.01 11.24
C PHE A 199 1.15 -6.99 11.22
N ALA A 200 1.43 -6.34 12.34
CA ALA A 200 2.55 -5.42 12.46
C ALA A 200 3.91 -6.14 12.35
N ASP A 201 4.04 -7.32 12.99
CA ASP A 201 5.23 -8.17 12.90
C ASP A 201 5.50 -8.56 11.44
N LEU A 202 4.46 -8.91 10.70
CA LEU A 202 4.56 -9.19 9.26
C LEU A 202 5.09 -7.99 8.48
N LEU A 203 4.60 -6.78 8.72
CA LEU A 203 5.06 -5.59 8.00
C LEU A 203 6.51 -5.24 8.31
N VAL A 204 6.91 -5.25 9.57
CA VAL A 204 8.26 -4.85 10.00
C VAL A 204 9.33 -5.88 9.62
N THR A 205 8.96 -7.15 9.46
CA THR A 205 9.90 -8.23 9.12
C THR A 205 9.99 -8.56 7.63
N THR A 206 9.01 -8.15 6.81
CA THR A 206 8.97 -8.51 5.37
C THR A 206 8.92 -7.30 4.43
N GLY A 207 8.61 -6.11 4.96
CA GLY A 207 8.47 -4.89 4.16
C GLY A 207 7.27 -4.91 3.20
N LEU A 208 6.28 -5.77 3.41
CA LEU A 208 5.04 -5.76 2.62
C LEU A 208 4.35 -4.40 2.64
N ARG A 209 3.67 -4.04 1.56
CA ARG A 209 2.73 -2.91 1.56
C ARG A 209 1.50 -3.28 2.39
N LEU A 210 0.80 -2.27 2.92
CA LEU A 210 -0.44 -2.47 3.65
C LEU A 210 -1.44 -3.33 2.86
N GLU A 211 -1.66 -3.03 1.58
CA GLU A 211 -2.56 -3.78 0.70
C GLU A 211 -2.08 -5.22 0.47
N GLU A 212 -0.77 -5.42 0.24
CA GLU A 212 -0.18 -6.75 0.02
C GLU A 212 -0.35 -7.62 1.27
N ALA A 213 -0.02 -7.11 2.45
CA ALA A 213 -0.17 -7.82 3.73
C ALA A 213 -1.65 -8.09 4.08
N SER A 214 -2.54 -7.13 3.78
CA SER A 214 -3.98 -7.27 4.04
C SER A 214 -4.63 -8.32 3.15
N GLY A 215 -4.17 -8.43 1.90
CA GLY A 215 -4.73 -9.31 0.88
C GLY A 215 -4.24 -10.76 0.93
N LEU A 216 -3.39 -11.13 1.89
CA LEU A 216 -2.92 -12.52 2.02
C LEU A 216 -4.09 -13.48 2.35
N LEU A 217 -4.04 -14.68 1.80
CA LEU A 217 -5.03 -15.74 2.03
C LEU A 217 -4.46 -16.81 2.97
N ALA A 218 -5.30 -17.39 3.83
CA ALA A 218 -4.85 -18.41 4.77
C ALA A 218 -4.22 -19.65 4.07
N ALA A 219 -4.76 -20.03 2.91
CA ALA A 219 -4.27 -21.14 2.11
C ALA A 219 -2.85 -20.91 1.56
N GLU A 220 -2.45 -19.66 1.29
CA GLU A 220 -1.12 -19.34 0.75
C GLU A 220 -0.03 -19.61 1.77
N LEU A 221 -0.26 -19.21 3.01
CA LEU A 221 0.69 -19.42 4.11
C LEU A 221 0.75 -20.90 4.49
N ALA A 222 -0.39 -21.59 4.48
CA ALA A 222 -0.45 -23.03 4.74
C ALA A 222 0.22 -23.88 3.65
N ALA A 223 0.30 -23.39 2.40
CA ALA A 223 1.01 -24.09 1.32
C ALA A 223 2.52 -24.03 1.51
N ILE A 224 3.05 -22.87 1.90
CA ILE A 224 4.49 -22.67 2.09
C ILE A 224 5.01 -23.38 3.35
N ASP A 225 4.21 -23.46 4.42
CA ASP A 225 4.62 -24.18 5.64
C ASP A 225 4.77 -25.70 5.43
N ARG A 226 4.15 -26.23 4.36
CA ARG A 226 4.21 -27.66 3.98
C ARG A 226 5.45 -28.02 3.18
N GLU A 227 6.26 -27.06 2.73
CA GLU A 227 7.54 -27.36 2.10
C GLU A 227 8.51 -27.90 3.16
N ASP A 228 8.88 -29.19 3.02
CA ASP A 228 9.81 -29.88 3.92
C ASP A 228 11.24 -29.38 3.69
N SER A 229 11.50 -28.19 4.21
CA SER A 229 12.77 -27.48 4.08
C SER A 229 13.23 -27.07 5.46
N ASP A 230 14.49 -27.33 5.82
CA ASP A 230 15.09 -26.82 7.06
C ASP A 230 15.40 -25.31 6.99
N ALA A 231 15.02 -24.65 5.89
CA ALA A 231 15.22 -23.22 5.73
C ALA A 231 14.51 -22.43 6.82
N GLN A 232 15.26 -21.49 7.40
CA GLN A 232 14.77 -20.59 8.43
C GLN A 232 13.89 -19.44 7.87
N GLN A 233 13.97 -19.22 6.55
CA GLN A 233 13.15 -18.27 5.81
C GLN A 233 12.62 -18.95 4.55
N LEU A 234 11.37 -18.66 4.21
CA LEU A 234 10.67 -19.23 3.06
C LEU A 234 10.24 -18.13 2.11
N TRP A 235 10.25 -18.40 0.81
CA TRP A 235 9.81 -17.42 -0.18
C TRP A 235 8.28 -17.43 -0.29
N LEU A 236 7.66 -16.29 -0.03
CA LEU A 236 6.24 -16.05 -0.30
C LEU A 236 6.10 -15.33 -1.64
N PRO A 237 5.62 -16.01 -2.70
CA PRO A 237 5.31 -15.36 -3.96
C PRO A 237 4.06 -14.48 -3.81
N LEU A 238 4.17 -13.21 -4.20
CA LEU A 238 3.04 -12.29 -4.29
C LEU A 238 2.59 -12.19 -5.76
N PRO A 239 1.33 -12.56 -6.06
CA PRO A 239 0.84 -12.55 -7.44
C PRO A 239 0.74 -11.12 -7.97
N PRO A 240 0.92 -10.89 -9.29
CA PRO A 240 0.90 -9.55 -9.88
C PRO A 240 -0.31 -8.69 -9.46
N PRO A 241 -1.57 -9.18 -9.46
CA PRO A 241 -2.72 -8.35 -9.11
C PRO A 241 -2.73 -7.87 -7.65
N LEU A 242 -2.02 -8.55 -6.73
CA LEU A 242 -1.88 -8.14 -5.33
C LEU A 242 -0.87 -6.98 -5.17
N THR A 243 0.02 -6.79 -6.14
CA THR A 243 1.15 -5.88 -6.04
C THR A 243 0.91 -4.57 -6.79
N LYS A 244 1.58 -3.50 -6.34
CA LYS A 244 1.46 -2.18 -6.99
C LYS A 244 1.98 -2.22 -8.43
N GLY A 245 1.11 -1.86 -9.36
CA GLY A 245 1.44 -1.77 -10.78
C GLY A 245 1.45 -3.11 -11.50
N ASP A 246 0.83 -4.13 -10.91
CA ASP A 246 0.67 -5.46 -11.51
C ASP A 246 2.03 -6.15 -11.79
N ARG A 247 2.92 -6.11 -10.79
CA ARG A 247 4.29 -6.63 -10.87
C ARG A 247 4.58 -7.58 -9.72
N GLY A 248 4.34 -8.87 -9.99
CA GLY A 248 4.60 -9.94 -9.04
C GLY A 248 6.02 -9.90 -8.50
N ARG A 249 6.18 -10.29 -7.24
CA ARG A 249 7.46 -10.31 -6.53
C ARG A 249 7.41 -11.33 -5.41
N SER A 250 8.57 -11.84 -5.00
CA SER A 250 8.65 -12.70 -3.82
C SER A 250 9.19 -11.91 -2.62
N VAL A 251 8.72 -12.25 -1.43
CA VAL A 251 9.27 -11.76 -0.16
C VAL A 251 9.78 -12.92 0.67
N LEU A 252 10.76 -12.65 1.53
CA LEU A 252 11.23 -13.63 2.52
C LEU A 252 10.30 -13.57 3.74
N LEU A 253 9.74 -14.71 4.11
CA LEU A 253 8.93 -14.89 5.30
C LEU A 253 9.70 -15.71 6.34
N PRO A 254 9.86 -15.22 7.58
CA PRO A 254 10.57 -15.94 8.63
C PRO A 254 9.72 -17.11 9.12
N ARG A 255 10.32 -18.30 9.29
CA ARG A 255 9.57 -19.49 9.71
C ARG A 255 8.96 -19.36 11.11
N ARG A 256 9.63 -18.63 12.02
CA ARG A 256 9.08 -18.29 13.34
C ARG A 256 7.78 -17.49 13.23
N LEU A 257 7.73 -16.49 12.35
CA LEU A 257 6.52 -15.70 12.11
C LEU A 257 5.43 -16.58 11.49
N LEU A 258 5.79 -17.47 10.56
CA LEU A 258 4.84 -18.42 9.97
C LEU A 258 4.19 -19.33 11.02
N ARG A 259 4.97 -19.85 11.99
CA ARG A 259 4.43 -20.62 13.13
C ARG A 259 3.47 -19.80 13.99
N GLN A 260 3.77 -18.53 14.23
CA GLN A 260 2.86 -17.65 14.97
C GLN A 260 1.58 -17.35 14.19
N ILE A 261 1.67 -17.17 12.87
CA ILE A 261 0.50 -17.05 11.98
C ILE A 261 -0.31 -18.35 12.00
N ALA A 262 0.32 -19.52 11.96
CA ALA A 262 -0.36 -20.81 12.07
C ALA A 262 -1.11 -20.95 13.40
N ALA A 263 -0.51 -20.54 14.52
CA ALA A 263 -1.17 -20.50 15.82
C ALA A 263 -2.39 -19.54 15.84
N TYR A 264 -2.26 -18.36 15.24
CA TYR A 264 -3.39 -17.45 15.03
C TYR A 264 -4.51 -18.09 14.19
N VAL A 265 -4.14 -18.76 13.09
CA VAL A 265 -5.09 -19.43 12.19
C VAL A 265 -5.86 -20.52 12.93
N ALA A 266 -5.16 -21.34 13.74
CA ALA A 266 -5.74 -22.44 14.49
C ALA A 266 -6.70 -22.01 15.61
N VAL A 267 -6.50 -20.82 16.19
CA VAL A 267 -7.26 -20.36 17.37
C VAL A 267 -8.18 -19.19 17.04
N GLU A 268 -7.64 -17.97 16.91
CA GLU A 268 -8.45 -16.76 16.75
C GLU A 268 -9.20 -16.73 15.41
N ARG A 269 -8.52 -17.10 14.32
CA ARG A 269 -9.16 -17.12 12.99
C ARG A 269 -10.23 -18.20 12.92
N ALA A 270 -9.94 -19.42 13.39
CA ALA A 270 -10.92 -20.50 13.45
C ALA A 270 -12.20 -20.10 14.22
N ALA A 271 -12.05 -19.45 15.37
CA ALA A 271 -13.18 -18.89 16.11
C ALA A 271 -13.94 -17.81 15.31
N GLY A 272 -13.21 -16.95 14.58
CA GLY A 272 -13.77 -15.98 13.65
C GLY A 272 -14.59 -16.66 12.53
N VAL A 273 -14.06 -17.71 11.91
CA VAL A 273 -14.75 -18.49 10.87
C VAL A 273 -16.02 -19.14 11.41
N ALA A 274 -15.98 -19.74 12.60
CA ALA A 274 -17.16 -20.31 13.23
C ALA A 274 -18.25 -19.24 13.47
N LYS A 275 -17.85 -18.05 13.95
CA LYS A 275 -18.75 -16.90 14.12
C LYS A 275 -19.27 -16.33 12.79
N PHE A 276 -18.48 -16.38 11.72
CA PHE A 276 -18.89 -15.97 10.38
C PHE A 276 -20.00 -16.87 9.88
N ALA A 277 -19.81 -18.19 9.92
CA ALA A 277 -20.79 -19.18 9.49
C ALA A 277 -22.09 -19.09 10.32
N ALA A 278 -21.98 -19.02 11.66
CA ALA A 278 -23.13 -18.94 12.55
C ALA A 278 -23.98 -17.68 12.37
N ARG A 279 -23.43 -16.63 11.75
CA ARG A 279 -24.11 -15.34 11.52
C ARG A 279 -24.43 -15.08 10.06
N ASP A 280 -24.32 -16.11 9.23
CA ASP A 280 -24.50 -16.00 7.78
C ASP A 280 -23.65 -14.85 7.20
N GLY A 281 -22.37 -14.81 7.58
CA GLY A 281 -21.50 -13.66 7.32
C GLY A 281 -21.34 -13.33 5.83
N ALA A 282 -21.58 -14.29 4.94
CA ALA A 282 -21.51 -14.11 3.50
C ALA A 282 -22.58 -13.13 2.99
N THR A 283 -23.78 -13.10 3.59
CA THR A 283 -24.84 -12.16 3.18
C THR A 283 -24.55 -10.71 3.57
N LYS A 284 -23.62 -10.50 4.52
CA LYS A 284 -23.14 -9.16 4.90
C LYS A 284 -22.01 -8.66 4.00
N LEU A 285 -21.45 -9.52 3.16
CA LEU A 285 -20.46 -9.11 2.18
C LEU A 285 -21.16 -8.58 0.94
N GLU A 286 -20.67 -7.44 0.47
CA GLU A 286 -21.10 -6.91 -0.81
C GLU A 286 -20.52 -7.77 -1.93
N ARG A 287 -21.39 -8.45 -2.68
CA ARG A 287 -21.03 -9.29 -3.84
C ARG A 287 -19.96 -10.34 -3.47
N PRO A 288 -20.24 -11.31 -2.58
CA PRO A 288 -19.28 -12.36 -2.25
C PRO A 288 -18.89 -13.15 -3.51
N ILE A 289 -17.65 -13.65 -3.54
CA ILE A 289 -17.10 -14.45 -4.63
C ILE A 289 -16.96 -15.88 -4.12
N PRO A 290 -17.94 -16.76 -4.37
CA PRO A 290 -17.84 -18.16 -3.98
C PRO A 290 -16.74 -18.85 -4.80
N VAL A 291 -15.88 -19.61 -4.14
CA VAL A 291 -14.76 -20.32 -4.76
C VAL A 291 -14.53 -21.65 -4.06
N THR A 292 -14.25 -22.71 -4.81
CA THR A 292 -13.82 -24.00 -4.23
C THR A 292 -12.34 -23.95 -3.86
N ARG A 293 -11.88 -24.87 -3.01
CA ARG A 293 -10.43 -24.95 -2.70
C ARG A 293 -9.58 -25.14 -3.95
N ALA A 294 -10.03 -25.95 -4.91
CA ALA A 294 -9.34 -26.14 -6.19
C ALA A 294 -9.37 -24.88 -7.08
N GLY A 295 -10.45 -24.10 -7.04
CA GLY A 295 -10.57 -22.85 -7.79
C GLY A 295 -9.74 -21.69 -7.21
N LEU A 296 -9.28 -21.80 -5.96
CA LEU A 296 -8.57 -20.72 -5.27
C LEU A 296 -7.25 -20.38 -5.95
N ASP A 297 -6.53 -21.37 -6.50
CA ASP A 297 -5.26 -21.13 -7.19
C ASP A 297 -5.42 -20.22 -8.39
N ARG A 298 -6.45 -20.46 -9.22
CA ARG A 298 -6.79 -19.55 -10.32
C ARG A 298 -7.18 -18.15 -9.81
N MET A 299 -7.91 -18.07 -8.70
CA MET A 299 -8.30 -16.77 -8.13
C MET A 299 -7.10 -15.97 -7.63
N ARG A 300 -6.05 -16.63 -7.14
CA ARG A 300 -4.83 -15.95 -6.67
C ARG A 300 -4.16 -15.13 -7.77
N ASP A 301 -4.21 -15.62 -9.00
CA ASP A 301 -3.55 -15.00 -10.16
C ASP A 301 -4.34 -13.88 -10.82
N ILE A 302 -5.63 -13.71 -10.46
CA ILE A 302 -6.51 -12.73 -11.11
C ILE A 302 -7.13 -11.72 -10.13
N CYS A 303 -7.32 -12.09 -8.86
CA CYS A 303 -8.05 -11.25 -7.92
C CYS A 303 -7.20 -10.09 -7.41
N THR A 304 -7.77 -8.90 -7.50
CA THR A 304 -7.26 -7.68 -6.86
C THR A 304 -7.30 -7.79 -5.32
N PRO A 305 -6.59 -6.92 -4.56
CA PRO A 305 -6.64 -6.95 -3.10
C PRO A 305 -8.05 -6.85 -2.51
N GLU A 306 -8.94 -6.08 -3.15
CA GLU A 306 -10.34 -5.92 -2.71
C GLU A 306 -11.18 -7.16 -2.97
N GLU A 307 -11.00 -7.82 -4.13
CA GLU A 307 -11.70 -9.06 -4.46
C GLU A 307 -11.26 -10.22 -3.57
N ARG A 308 -9.98 -10.25 -3.16
CA ARG A 308 -9.45 -11.26 -2.23
C ARG A 308 -10.15 -11.22 -0.87
N CYS A 309 -10.58 -10.04 -0.41
CA CYS A 309 -11.42 -9.88 0.79
C CYS A 309 -12.87 -10.35 0.59
N ARG A 310 -13.29 -10.70 -0.63
CA ARG A 310 -14.64 -11.17 -0.95
C ARG A 310 -14.69 -12.66 -1.30
N LEU A 311 -13.53 -13.34 -1.37
CA LEU A 311 -13.44 -14.77 -1.64
C LEU A 311 -14.01 -15.58 -0.46
N ILE A 312 -15.00 -16.41 -0.76
CA ILE A 312 -15.64 -17.31 0.22
C ILE A 312 -15.48 -18.75 -0.26
N LEU A 313 -14.76 -19.54 0.55
CA LEU A 313 -14.58 -20.96 0.33
C LEU A 313 -15.91 -21.68 0.51
N CYS A 314 -16.30 -22.41 -0.53
CA CYS A 314 -17.44 -23.30 -0.56
C CYS A 314 -16.92 -24.74 -0.65
N ASP A 315 -17.58 -25.65 0.06
CA ASP A 315 -17.42 -27.08 -0.20
C ASP A 315 -18.08 -27.40 -1.55
N GLU A 316 -17.64 -28.47 -2.24
CA GLU A 316 -18.09 -28.75 -3.63
C GLU A 316 -19.62 -28.84 -3.77
N ASP A 317 -20.32 -29.31 -2.72
CA ASP A 317 -21.79 -29.40 -2.66
C ASP A 317 -22.39 -28.67 -1.44
N GLY A 318 -21.61 -27.83 -0.76
CA GLY A 318 -21.99 -27.22 0.52
C GLY A 318 -22.16 -25.70 0.47
N PRO A 319 -22.92 -25.10 1.41
CA PRO A 319 -23.03 -23.65 1.50
C PRO A 319 -21.66 -23.00 1.77
N PRO A 320 -21.42 -21.76 1.32
CA PRO A 320 -20.20 -21.01 1.61
C PRO A 320 -19.93 -20.97 3.12
N ARG A 321 -18.74 -21.42 3.56
CA ARG A 321 -18.45 -21.59 4.99
C ARG A 321 -17.40 -20.65 5.54
N GLU A 322 -16.42 -20.28 4.72
CA GLU A 322 -15.19 -19.68 5.24
C GLU A 322 -14.65 -18.57 4.34
N PRO A 323 -14.36 -17.37 4.87
CA PRO A 323 -13.62 -16.36 4.12
C PRO A 323 -12.19 -16.81 3.84
N ALA A 324 -11.73 -16.73 2.59
CA ALA A 324 -10.36 -17.14 2.23
C ALA A 324 -9.28 -16.22 2.82
N ALA A 325 -9.65 -14.98 3.16
CA ALA A 325 -8.75 -13.97 3.74
C ALA A 325 -8.06 -14.49 5.01
N LEU A 326 -6.77 -14.16 5.15
CA LEU A 326 -5.99 -14.49 6.34
C LEU A 326 -6.52 -13.75 7.57
N TRP A 327 -6.77 -12.44 7.43
CA TRP A 327 -7.09 -11.59 8.57
C TRP A 327 -8.59 -11.39 8.72
N LEU A 328 -9.14 -11.88 9.82
CA LEU A 328 -10.55 -11.75 10.15
C LEU A 328 -10.78 -10.85 11.35
N THR A 329 -11.89 -10.11 11.32
CA THR A 329 -12.47 -9.41 12.47
C THR A 329 -12.98 -10.40 13.50
N GLU A 330 -13.37 -9.89 14.67
CA GLU A 330 -13.89 -10.73 15.75
C GLU A 330 -15.18 -11.49 15.39
N VAL A 331 -15.94 -10.97 14.43
CA VAL A 331 -17.17 -11.61 13.91
C VAL A 331 -16.91 -12.40 12.63
N GLY A 332 -15.64 -12.56 12.25
CA GLY A 332 -15.21 -13.35 11.11
C GLY A 332 -15.25 -12.64 9.76
N GLN A 333 -15.64 -11.38 9.70
CA GLN A 333 -15.56 -10.60 8.45
C GLN A 333 -14.10 -10.31 8.09
N PRO A 334 -13.68 -10.38 6.82
CA PRO A 334 -12.34 -9.98 6.39
C PRO A 334 -11.98 -8.55 6.80
N VAL A 335 -10.78 -8.34 7.33
CA VAL A 335 -10.28 -7.01 7.68
C VAL A 335 -9.91 -6.27 6.40
N ARG A 336 -10.56 -5.13 6.14
CA ARG A 336 -10.27 -4.30 4.97
C ARG A 336 -8.94 -3.54 5.15
N PRO A 337 -8.18 -3.25 4.07
CA PRO A 337 -6.91 -2.53 4.16
C PRO A 337 -6.96 -1.25 5.01
N ASN A 338 -7.94 -0.38 4.77
CA ASN A 338 -8.08 0.90 5.49
C ASN A 338 -8.39 0.72 6.99
N SER A 339 -8.90 -0.44 7.41
CA SER A 339 -9.17 -0.70 8.82
C SER A 339 -7.88 -0.84 9.64
N TRP A 340 -6.77 -1.22 9.01
CA TRP A 340 -5.49 -1.34 9.68
C TRP A 340 -4.92 0.01 10.10
N GLU A 341 -5.09 1.06 9.30
CA GLU A 341 -4.67 2.41 9.68
C GLU A 341 -5.43 2.87 10.94
N VAL A 342 -6.73 2.62 11.01
CA VAL A 342 -7.55 2.91 12.19
C VAL A 342 -7.08 2.10 13.41
N ILE A 343 -6.74 0.82 13.22
CA ILE A 343 -6.19 -0.02 14.29
C ILE A 343 -4.87 0.56 14.81
N PHE A 344 -3.98 1.00 13.93
CA PHE A 344 -2.70 1.61 14.29
C PHE A 344 -2.88 2.95 14.99
N THR A 345 -3.81 3.80 14.53
CA THR A 345 -4.15 5.05 15.22
C THR A 345 -4.67 4.79 16.63
N ARG A 346 -5.56 3.81 16.82
CA ARG A 346 -6.06 3.43 18.15
C ARG A 346 -4.94 2.90 19.05
N ALA A 347 -4.01 2.11 18.50
CA ALA A 347 -2.83 1.63 19.21
C ALA A 347 -1.91 2.79 19.64
N GLY A 348 -1.71 3.79 18.78
CA GLY A 348 -0.94 4.99 19.11
C GLY A 348 -1.59 5.81 20.23
N ASN A 349 -2.91 6.02 20.16
CA ASN A 349 -3.65 6.69 21.23
C ASN A 349 -3.49 5.97 22.58
N ARG A 350 -3.56 4.64 22.56
CA ARG A 350 -3.35 3.82 23.76
C ARG A 350 -1.94 3.93 24.32
N CYS A 351 -0.92 3.99 23.45
CA CYS A 351 0.45 4.26 23.88
C CYS A 351 0.53 5.64 24.56
N ALA A 352 -0.09 6.66 23.96
CA ALA A 352 -0.08 8.02 24.49
C ALA A 352 -0.78 8.11 25.86
N GLU A 353 -1.90 7.40 26.04
CA GLU A 353 -2.59 7.25 27.33
C GLU A 353 -1.71 6.61 28.42
N ASN A 354 -0.71 5.82 28.03
CA ASN A 354 0.24 5.15 28.93
C ASN A 354 1.61 5.88 28.99
N GLY A 355 1.69 7.14 28.54
CA GLY A 355 2.91 7.95 28.64
C GLY A 355 3.90 7.80 27.48
N PHE A 356 3.53 7.08 26.41
CA PHE A 356 4.37 6.86 25.25
C PHE A 356 3.77 7.56 24.01
N PRO A 357 4.24 8.75 23.61
CA PRO A 357 3.66 9.54 22.51
C PRO A 357 4.03 8.97 21.12
N LEU A 358 3.69 7.70 20.88
CA LEU A 358 4.02 6.95 19.67
C LEU A 358 2.92 7.08 18.62
N SER A 359 3.31 7.49 17.42
CA SER A 359 2.44 7.50 16.23
C SER A 359 3.12 6.71 15.12
N ILE A 360 2.75 5.43 15.05
CA ILE A 360 3.28 4.47 14.09
C ILE A 360 2.17 4.09 13.11
N ASN A 361 2.51 4.06 11.83
CA ASN A 361 1.64 3.63 10.74
C ASN A 361 2.29 2.48 9.93
N PRO A 362 1.50 1.74 9.13
CA PRO A 362 2.02 0.63 8.31
C PRO A 362 3.18 1.00 7.38
N HIS A 363 3.20 2.22 6.86
CA HIS A 363 4.27 2.69 5.96
C HIS A 363 5.60 2.87 6.70
N GLN A 364 5.57 3.37 7.94
CA GLN A 364 6.76 3.48 8.79
C GLN A 364 7.36 2.10 9.08
N LEU A 365 6.56 1.07 9.35
CA LEU A 365 7.08 -0.29 9.55
C LEU A 365 7.76 -0.86 8.30
N ARG A 366 7.22 -0.57 7.12
CA ARG A 366 7.88 -0.92 5.85
C ARG A 366 9.20 -0.18 5.66
N HIS A 367 9.29 1.08 6.09
CA HIS A 367 10.55 1.81 6.08
C HIS A 367 11.54 1.27 7.12
N THR A 368 11.07 0.89 8.31
CA THR A 368 11.86 0.18 9.32
C THR A 368 12.49 -1.07 8.71
N PHE A 369 11.69 -1.96 8.12
CA PHE A 369 12.23 -3.13 7.41
C PHE A 369 13.34 -2.76 6.41
N ALA A 370 13.07 -1.77 5.55
CA ALA A 370 14.00 -1.40 4.50
C ALA A 370 15.36 -0.90 5.01
N VAL A 371 15.35 -0.05 6.05
CA VAL A 371 16.59 0.46 6.66
C VAL A 371 17.38 -0.66 7.32
N HIS A 372 16.71 -1.51 8.10
CA HIS A 372 17.38 -2.60 8.83
C HIS A 372 17.89 -3.69 7.88
N MET A 373 17.11 -4.08 6.87
CA MET A 373 17.55 -5.03 5.86
C MET A 373 18.71 -4.51 5.03
N LEU A 374 18.69 -3.22 4.68
CA LEU A 374 19.81 -2.62 3.95
C LEU A 374 21.08 -2.64 4.80
N ALA A 375 20.99 -2.29 6.08
CA ALA A 375 22.12 -2.35 7.00
C ALA A 375 22.63 -3.78 7.22
N LEU A 376 21.74 -4.77 7.40
CA LEU A 376 22.07 -6.19 7.47
C LEU A 376 22.89 -6.65 6.26
N LEU A 377 22.41 -6.32 5.06
CA LEU A 377 23.07 -6.70 3.82
C LEU A 377 24.41 -5.98 3.65
N ILE A 378 24.54 -4.72 4.09
CA ILE A 378 25.81 -3.99 4.09
C ILE A 378 26.80 -4.64 5.07
N GLN A 379 26.39 -4.92 6.31
CA GLN A 379 27.24 -5.58 7.31
C GLN A 379 27.69 -6.95 6.84
N GLN A 380 26.79 -7.75 6.27
CA GLN A 380 27.13 -9.05 5.69
C GLN A 380 28.20 -8.89 4.60
N ARG A 381 28.08 -7.88 3.73
CA ARG A 381 29.09 -7.60 2.70
C ARG A 381 30.43 -7.19 3.29
N LEU A 382 30.45 -6.36 4.33
CA LEU A 382 31.69 -5.99 5.02
C LEU A 382 32.36 -7.20 5.66
N ARG A 383 31.60 -8.11 6.28
CA ARG A 383 32.11 -9.39 6.83
C ARG A 383 32.67 -10.29 5.73
N GLU A 384 31.95 -10.44 4.62
CA GLU A 384 32.40 -11.25 3.48
C GLU A 384 33.67 -10.69 2.82
N ALA A 385 33.80 -9.37 2.75
CA ALA A 385 34.99 -8.70 2.21
C ALA A 385 36.23 -8.81 3.12
N ALA A 386 36.04 -9.09 4.41
CA ALA A 386 37.13 -9.32 5.35
C ALA A 386 37.74 -10.74 5.27
N LEU A 387 37.14 -11.66 4.51
CA LEU A 387 37.65 -13.02 4.30
C LEU A 387 38.75 -13.03 3.21
N PRO A 388 39.77 -13.91 3.32
CA PRO A 388 40.88 -13.93 2.37
C PRO A 388 40.43 -14.21 0.93
N ALA A 389 41.02 -13.43 0.01
CA ALA A 389 40.76 -13.43 -1.42
C ALA A 389 40.87 -14.82 -2.07
N GLY A 390 39.84 -15.21 -2.81
CA GLY A 390 39.81 -16.44 -3.60
C GLY A 390 39.26 -16.18 -5.01
N PRO A 391 39.39 -17.13 -5.96
CA PRO A 391 39.07 -16.92 -7.38
C PRO A 391 37.64 -16.45 -7.71
N MET A 392 36.70 -16.49 -6.74
CA MET A 392 35.30 -16.08 -6.89
C MET A 392 35.01 -14.64 -6.44
N GLU A 393 36.02 -13.87 -6.02
CA GLU A 393 35.86 -12.54 -5.42
C GLU A 393 35.24 -11.51 -6.39
N SER A 394 35.63 -11.54 -7.67
CA SER A 394 35.04 -10.68 -8.69
C SER A 394 33.56 -10.98 -8.96
N TYR A 395 33.12 -12.24 -8.81
CA TYR A 395 31.71 -12.61 -8.97
C TYR A 395 30.86 -12.22 -7.74
N ARG A 396 31.44 -12.25 -6.54
CA ARG A 396 30.76 -11.86 -5.28
C ARG A 396 30.43 -10.36 -5.24
N LEU A 397 31.31 -9.51 -5.78
CA LEU A 397 31.09 -8.06 -5.88
C LEU A 397 29.99 -7.69 -6.89
N ILE A 398 29.78 -8.50 -7.93
CA ILE A 398 28.81 -8.25 -9.00
C ILE A 398 27.40 -8.78 -8.65
N LEU A 399 27.29 -9.88 -7.90
CA LEU A 399 26.03 -10.61 -7.71
C LEU A 399 25.12 -10.13 -6.56
N GLY A 400 25.46 -9.08 -5.80
CA GLY A 400 24.47 -8.55 -4.87
C GLY A 400 24.80 -7.25 -4.19
N ASP A 401 24.60 -6.18 -4.95
CA ASP A 401 24.34 -4.84 -4.44
C ASP A 401 23.18 -4.87 -3.40
N PRO A 402 23.45 -4.54 -2.11
CA PRO A 402 22.44 -4.46 -1.06
C PRO A 402 21.23 -3.61 -1.44
N LEU A 403 21.45 -2.50 -2.15
CA LEU A 403 20.39 -1.58 -2.54
C LEU A 403 19.45 -2.22 -3.57
N GLN A 404 19.98 -2.97 -4.53
CA GLN A 404 19.18 -3.73 -5.49
C GLN A 404 18.42 -4.88 -4.82
N GLN A 405 19.01 -5.55 -3.84
CA GLN A 405 18.32 -6.59 -3.09
C GLN A 405 17.10 -6.02 -2.34
N VAL A 406 17.29 -4.92 -1.60
CA VAL A 406 16.17 -4.23 -0.93
C VAL A 406 15.16 -3.68 -1.93
N GLN A 407 15.60 -3.16 -3.09
CA GLN A 407 14.70 -2.74 -4.16
C GLN A 407 13.79 -3.90 -4.63
N ARG A 408 14.34 -5.10 -4.82
CA ARG A 408 13.58 -6.30 -5.20
C ARG A 408 12.64 -6.75 -4.07
N LEU A 409 13.14 -6.85 -2.84
CA LEU A 409 12.35 -7.21 -1.65
C LEU A 409 11.24 -6.21 -1.31
N LEU A 410 11.33 -4.96 -1.77
CA LEU A 410 10.28 -3.96 -1.62
C LEU A 410 9.40 -3.84 -2.88
N GLY A 411 9.82 -4.37 -4.03
CA GLY A 411 9.16 -4.14 -5.31
C GLY A 411 9.14 -2.66 -5.69
N HIS A 412 10.30 -1.99 -5.60
CA HIS A 412 10.47 -0.61 -6.06
C HIS A 412 10.78 -0.57 -7.55
N ALA A 413 10.00 0.19 -8.32
CA ALA A 413 10.20 0.34 -9.76
C ALA A 413 11.47 1.11 -10.13
N SER A 414 12.02 1.89 -9.21
CA SER A 414 13.20 2.73 -9.43
C SER A 414 14.11 2.65 -8.22
N LEU A 415 15.41 2.48 -8.46
CA LEU A 415 16.43 2.55 -7.41
C LEU A 415 16.40 3.89 -6.68
N THR A 416 16.01 4.99 -7.34
CA THR A 416 15.87 6.31 -6.70
C THR A 416 14.92 6.30 -5.51
N THR A 417 13.91 5.43 -5.51
CA THR A 417 12.99 5.26 -4.37
C THR A 417 13.64 4.48 -3.22
N THR A 418 14.69 3.70 -3.49
CA THR A 418 15.44 2.95 -2.46
C THR A 418 16.63 3.77 -1.93
N TYR A 419 17.24 4.63 -2.76
CA TYR A 419 18.34 5.52 -2.35
C TYR A 419 18.02 6.34 -1.09
N ILE A 420 16.73 6.68 -0.89
CA ILE A 420 16.28 7.41 0.30
C ILE A 420 16.74 6.75 1.60
N TYR A 421 16.92 5.42 1.65
CA TYR A 421 17.31 4.72 2.87
C TYR A 421 18.81 4.84 3.20
N LEU A 422 19.67 5.14 2.23
CA LEU A 422 21.11 5.31 2.46
C LEU A 422 21.39 6.54 3.32
N ASP A 423 20.67 7.64 3.09
CA ASP A 423 20.77 8.85 3.90
C ASP A 423 20.48 8.55 5.39
N HIS A 424 19.54 7.64 5.67
CA HIS A 424 19.16 7.28 7.04
C HIS A 424 20.17 6.39 7.74
N ILE A 425 20.81 5.44 7.02
CA ILE A 425 21.87 4.60 7.59
C ILE A 425 23.07 5.45 7.96
N ALA A 426 23.50 6.35 7.06
CA ALA A 426 24.66 7.21 7.29
C ALA A 426 24.51 8.12 8.52
N THR A 427 23.27 8.52 8.83
CA THR A 427 22.98 9.44 9.95
C THR A 427 22.80 8.70 11.29
N ARG A 428 22.62 7.37 11.29
CA ARG A 428 22.13 6.62 12.47
C ARG A 428 22.78 5.24 12.69
N ALA A 429 23.95 4.99 12.11
CA ALA A 429 24.64 3.70 12.07
C ALA A 429 24.62 2.93 13.42
N ASP A 430 24.98 3.58 14.53
CA ASP A 430 25.04 2.94 15.85
C ASP A 430 23.69 2.42 16.34
N THR A 431 22.59 3.12 16.03
CA THR A 431 21.22 2.67 16.40
C THR A 431 20.70 1.58 15.49
N VAL A 432 21.23 1.48 14.26
CA VAL A 432 20.80 0.47 13.30
C VAL A 432 21.44 -0.87 13.64
N ASP A 433 22.69 -0.90 14.10
CA ASP A 433 23.39 -2.15 14.43
C ASP A 433 22.71 -2.93 15.57
N ALA A 434 22.37 -2.27 16.68
CA ALA A 434 21.64 -2.90 17.79
C ALA A 434 20.21 -3.32 17.37
N ALA A 435 19.51 -2.47 16.63
CA ALA A 435 18.16 -2.76 16.16
C ALA A 435 18.12 -3.87 15.10
N VAL A 436 19.21 -4.04 14.35
CA VAL A 436 19.42 -5.15 13.41
C VAL A 436 19.54 -6.47 14.17
N GLU A 437 20.30 -6.53 15.26
CA GLU A 437 20.37 -7.74 16.11
C GLU A 437 19.01 -8.10 16.72
N GLU A 438 18.22 -7.10 17.09
CA GLU A 438 16.87 -7.32 17.64
C GLU A 438 15.85 -7.73 16.57
N LEU A 439 15.92 -7.14 15.37
CA LEU A 439 15.14 -7.61 14.23
C LEU A 439 15.58 -9.04 13.88
N LEU A 440 16.88 -9.35 13.97
CA LEU A 440 17.42 -10.70 13.83
C LEU A 440 17.04 -11.66 14.96
N ALA A 441 16.62 -11.19 16.12
CA ALA A 441 16.04 -11.99 17.20
C ALA A 441 14.54 -12.26 17.00
N LEU A 442 13.85 -11.37 16.25
CA LEU A 442 12.50 -11.60 15.73
C LEU A 442 12.50 -12.46 14.47
N LEU A 443 13.57 -12.35 13.66
CA LEU A 443 13.99 -13.25 12.60
C LEU A 443 14.87 -14.36 13.20
N PRO A 444 15.33 -15.37 12.45
CA PRO A 444 16.26 -16.36 12.98
C PRO A 444 17.71 -15.86 12.89
N GLY A 445 18.46 -15.96 13.99
CA GLY A 445 19.93 -15.88 13.98
C GLY A 445 20.56 -17.21 13.51
N PRO A 446 21.79 -17.20 12.99
CA PRO A 446 22.53 -18.41 12.68
C PRO A 446 22.84 -19.12 13.99
N GLN A 447 22.27 -20.31 14.21
CA GLN A 447 22.79 -21.18 15.25
C GLN A 447 24.15 -21.68 14.78
N GLY A 448 25.15 -21.50 15.63
CA GLY A 448 26.50 -22.00 15.44
C GLY A 448 26.51 -23.50 15.19
N ALA A 449 27.59 -23.91 14.51
CA ALA A 449 27.94 -25.28 14.18
C ALA A 449 27.75 -26.29 15.32
#